data_AF-A0AA48GV87-F1
#
_entry.id   AF-A0AA48GV87-F1
#
_cell.length_a   1.000
_cell.length_b   1.000
_cell.length_c   1.000
_cell.angle_alpha   90.00
_cell.angle_beta   90.00
_cell.angle_gamma   90.00
#
_symmetry.space_group_name_H-M   'P 1'
#
loop_
_entity.id
_entity.type
_entity.pdbx_description
1 polymer ?
#
loop_
_entity_poly.entity_id
_entity_poly.type
_entity_poly.pdbx_seq_one_letter_code
_entity_poly.pdbx_strand_id
1 'polypeptide(L)'
;MGTAEKAFKIDWSSRSKLRGPGEKSLGDLVSRLRDRLAPTAEGVSISYVDDRVMRKYNREHRQINQTTDVLSFPANPEKGAFQHLGDLVISLPTAEKMAKKLGVSRRREVETLIIHGFLHLCGYDHEQDGGEMLALQAELERTLLESDPLPMAVKRGRKPGSKVKQLKDGSRVVVTGRAASALVRREEARKAKPAPKKADKPAKKVAEKPRRAPGRPRKTAEAPAAPRRAPRRKRPPLRSGILG
;
A
#
# COMPACT_ATOMS: atom_id res chain seq x y z
N MET A 1 -1.23 38.71 -26.17
CA MET A 1 -0.34 37.65 -25.66
C MET A 1 -1.17 36.39 -25.50
N GLY A 2 -1.06 35.44 -26.44
CA GLY A 2 -1.78 34.17 -26.34
C GLY A 2 -1.18 33.34 -25.22
N THR A 3 -1.92 33.11 -24.15
CA THR A 3 -1.59 32.08 -23.17
C THR A 3 -1.68 30.75 -23.90
N ALA A 4 -0.54 30.10 -24.16
CA ALA A 4 -0.54 28.71 -24.58
C ALA A 4 -1.26 27.92 -23.49
N GLU A 5 -2.48 27.47 -23.78
CA GLU A 5 -3.25 26.60 -22.90
C GLU A 5 -2.42 25.33 -22.73
N LYS A 6 -1.80 25.14 -21.55
CA LYS A 6 -1.01 23.95 -21.30
C LYS A 6 -1.94 22.75 -21.33
N ALA A 7 -1.68 21.81 -22.22
CA ALA A 7 -2.45 20.58 -22.34
C ALA A 7 -2.39 19.78 -21.03
N PHE A 8 -3.56 19.31 -20.57
CA PHE A 8 -3.66 18.42 -19.43
C PHE A 8 -2.90 17.11 -19.69
N LYS A 9 -1.91 16.81 -18.85
CA LYS A 9 -1.01 15.67 -19.01
C LYS A 9 -1.40 14.52 -18.08
N ILE A 10 -1.62 13.35 -18.66
CA ILE A 10 -1.85 12.11 -17.90
C ILE A 10 -0.59 11.25 -18.00
N ASP A 11 0.11 11.09 -16.87
CA ASP A 11 1.32 10.29 -16.78
C ASP A 11 0.98 8.85 -16.38
N TRP A 12 1.05 7.95 -17.36
CA TRP A 12 0.79 6.52 -17.15
C TRP A 12 2.06 5.77 -16.78
N SER A 13 1.95 4.90 -15.78
CA SER A 13 3.01 3.93 -15.49
C SER A 13 2.44 2.57 -15.07
N SER A 14 3.23 1.50 -15.25
CA SER A 14 2.83 0.18 -14.77
C SER A 14 4.00 -0.57 -14.16
N ARG A 15 3.75 -1.10 -12.97
CA ARG A 15 4.57 -2.10 -12.26
C ARG A 15 3.76 -3.37 -11.98
N SER A 16 2.67 -3.57 -12.71
CA SER A 16 1.86 -4.78 -12.65
C SER A 16 2.24 -5.75 -13.76
N LYS A 17 2.16 -7.05 -13.48
CA LYS A 17 2.24 -8.09 -14.51
C LYS A 17 0.98 -8.16 -15.38
N LEU A 18 -0.14 -7.65 -14.87
CA LEU A 18 -1.39 -7.56 -15.63
C LEU A 18 -1.35 -6.34 -16.53
N ARG A 19 -1.83 -6.49 -17.76
CA ARG A 19 -2.10 -5.33 -18.64
C ARG A 19 -3.33 -4.60 -18.12
N GLY A 20 -3.23 -3.29 -17.94
CA GLY A 20 -4.38 -2.42 -17.62
C GLY A 20 -5.34 -2.27 -18.81
N PRO A 21 -6.49 -1.61 -18.62
CA PRO A 21 -7.31 -1.13 -19.74
C PRO A 21 -6.53 -0.13 -20.60
N GLY A 22 -7.01 0.13 -21.83
CA GLY A 22 -6.33 1.01 -22.77
C GLY A 22 -6.24 2.46 -22.29
N GLU A 23 -5.04 3.03 -22.35
CA GLU A 23 -4.74 4.39 -21.89
C GLU A 23 -5.58 5.45 -22.59
N LYS A 24 -5.86 5.30 -23.90
CA LYS A 24 -6.69 6.25 -24.64
C LYS A 24 -8.09 6.39 -24.06
N SER A 25 -8.79 5.27 -23.87
CA SER A 25 -10.17 5.28 -23.38
C SER A 25 -10.29 5.75 -21.93
N LEU A 26 -9.29 5.46 -21.10
CA LEU A 26 -9.26 5.98 -19.73
C LEU A 26 -8.82 7.43 -19.69
N GLY A 27 -7.97 7.86 -20.63
CA GLY A 27 -7.57 9.24 -20.81
C GLY A 27 -8.76 10.14 -21.05
N ASP A 28 -9.68 9.74 -21.93
CA ASP A 28 -10.91 10.49 -22.20
C ASP A 28 -11.77 10.65 -20.93
N LEU A 29 -11.91 9.58 -20.12
CA LEU A 29 -12.62 9.64 -18.83
C LEU A 29 -11.95 10.63 -17.87
N VAL A 30 -10.63 10.55 -17.73
CA VAL A 30 -9.87 11.40 -16.79
C VAL A 30 -9.92 12.87 -17.23
N SER A 31 -9.84 13.15 -18.54
CA SER A 31 -10.02 14.51 -19.06
C SER A 31 -11.41 15.06 -18.75
N ARG A 32 -12.47 14.27 -18.96
CA ARG A 32 -13.85 14.68 -18.59
C ARG A 32 -14.02 14.90 -17.09
N LEU A 33 -13.38 14.10 -16.25
CA LEU A 33 -13.35 14.31 -14.79
C LEU A 33 -12.66 15.62 -14.43
N ARG A 34 -11.50 15.88 -15.04
CA ARG A 34 -10.73 17.11 -14.87
C ARG A 34 -11.56 18.34 -15.24
N ASP A 35 -12.23 18.33 -16.38
CA ASP A 35 -13.02 19.49 -16.83
C ASP A 35 -14.18 19.81 -15.88
N ARG A 36 -14.76 18.80 -15.24
CA ARG A 36 -15.87 18.98 -14.28
C ARG A 36 -15.41 19.37 -12.88
N LEU A 37 -14.31 18.80 -12.39
CA LEU A 37 -13.93 18.86 -10.97
C LEU A 37 -12.69 19.71 -10.70
N ALA A 38 -11.79 19.85 -11.67
CA ALA A 38 -10.51 20.52 -11.52
C ALA A 38 -10.03 21.14 -12.85
N PRO A 39 -10.77 22.10 -13.43
CA PRO A 39 -10.50 22.63 -14.77
C PRO A 39 -9.13 23.31 -14.89
N THR A 40 -8.56 23.76 -13.77
CA THR A 40 -7.23 24.40 -13.70
C THR A 40 -6.09 23.39 -13.56
N ALA A 41 -6.37 22.09 -13.40
CA ALA A 41 -5.33 21.08 -13.30
C ALA A 41 -4.60 20.91 -14.64
N GLU A 42 -3.27 20.87 -14.58
CA GLU A 42 -2.38 20.61 -15.73
C GLU A 42 -1.93 19.15 -15.83
N GLY A 43 -2.16 18.30 -14.82
CA GLY A 43 -1.89 16.86 -14.95
C GLY A 43 -2.23 15.97 -13.75
N VAL A 44 -2.15 14.66 -13.98
CA VAL A 44 -2.34 13.59 -12.98
C VAL A 44 -1.50 12.37 -13.35
N SER A 45 -1.01 11.64 -12.35
CA SER A 45 -0.30 10.38 -12.58
C SER A 45 -1.19 9.19 -12.25
N ILE A 46 -1.20 8.17 -13.11
CA ILE A 46 -1.95 6.93 -12.89
C ILE A 46 -1.01 5.74 -13.03
N SER A 47 -0.87 4.98 -11.95
CA SER A 47 0.08 3.88 -11.85
C SER A 47 -0.61 2.55 -11.54
N TYR A 48 -0.45 1.58 -12.42
CA TYR A 48 -0.90 0.21 -12.18
C TYR A 48 0.16 -0.58 -11.42
N VAL A 49 -0.26 -1.32 -10.39
CA VAL A 49 0.66 -2.10 -9.55
C VAL A 49 0.10 -3.48 -9.23
N ASP A 50 0.98 -4.41 -8.85
CA ASP A 50 0.57 -5.67 -8.24
C ASP A 50 0.33 -5.54 -6.74
N ASP A 51 -0.38 -6.51 -6.15
CA ASP A 51 -0.70 -6.56 -4.71
C ASP A 51 0.54 -6.45 -3.80
N ARG A 52 1.71 -6.94 -4.24
CA ARG A 52 2.97 -6.82 -3.48
C ARG A 52 3.42 -5.37 -3.35
N VAL A 53 3.41 -4.63 -4.46
CA VAL A 53 3.80 -3.21 -4.52
C VAL A 53 2.75 -2.37 -3.80
N MET A 54 1.47 -2.63 -4.03
CA MET A 54 0.37 -1.98 -3.33
C MET A 54 0.50 -2.12 -1.81
N ARG A 55 0.73 -3.35 -1.30
CA ARG A 55 0.95 -3.60 0.13
C ARG A 55 2.18 -2.87 0.67
N LYS A 56 3.24 -2.72 -0.13
CA LYS A 56 4.43 -1.95 0.23
C LYS A 56 4.06 -0.48 0.46
N TYR A 57 3.41 0.16 -0.51
CA TYR A 57 3.00 1.56 -0.40
C TYR A 57 2.03 1.78 0.76
N ASN A 58 1.03 0.92 0.91
CA ASN A 58 0.07 1.04 2.00
C ASN A 58 0.76 0.92 3.39
N ARG A 59 1.81 0.10 3.50
CA ARG A 59 2.61 0.02 4.73
C ARG A 59 3.46 1.27 4.94
N GLU A 60 4.12 1.76 3.91
CA GLU A 60 5.04 2.90 4.02
C GLU A 60 4.29 4.19 4.35
N HIS A 61 3.19 4.44 3.65
CA HIS A 61 2.46 5.69 3.80
C HIS A 61 1.44 5.64 4.95
N ARG A 62 0.85 4.47 5.25
CA ARG A 62 -0.24 4.35 6.24
C ARG A 62 0.00 3.37 7.38
N GLN A 63 1.16 2.71 7.40
CA GLN A 63 1.49 1.71 8.40
C GLN A 63 0.54 0.49 8.36
N ILE A 64 -0.08 0.23 7.20
CA ILE A 64 -0.94 -0.94 6.97
C ILE A 64 -0.24 -1.96 6.12
N ASN A 65 0.10 -3.10 6.69
CA ASN A 65 0.72 -4.19 5.96
C ASN A 65 -0.33 -5.08 5.24
N GLN A 66 -1.22 -4.47 4.44
CA GLN A 66 -2.22 -5.17 3.62
C GLN A 66 -2.38 -4.50 2.24
N THR A 67 -2.82 -5.27 1.24
CA THR A 67 -3.14 -4.72 -0.08
C THR A 67 -4.51 -4.02 -0.06
N THR A 68 -4.72 -3.10 -1.00
CA THR A 68 -5.99 -2.41 -1.22
C THR A 68 -6.22 -2.24 -2.72
N ASP A 69 -7.39 -1.76 -3.12
CA ASP A 69 -7.76 -1.52 -4.52
C ASP A 69 -7.10 -0.26 -5.09
N VAL A 70 -7.23 0.89 -4.41
CA VAL A 70 -6.60 2.16 -4.84
C VAL A 70 -6.02 2.97 -3.67
N LEU A 71 -4.93 3.69 -3.95
CA LEU A 71 -4.35 4.73 -3.08
C LEU A 71 -4.33 6.04 -3.87
N SER A 72 -4.71 7.14 -3.24
CA SER A 72 -4.64 8.49 -3.80
C SER A 72 -3.65 9.34 -3.01
N PHE A 73 -2.73 10.00 -3.72
CA PHE A 73 -1.70 10.87 -3.17
C PHE A 73 -1.87 12.29 -3.74
N PRO A 74 -2.78 13.11 -3.20
CA PRO A 74 -2.91 14.51 -3.62
C PRO A 74 -1.59 15.28 -3.48
N ALA A 75 -1.29 16.10 -4.49
CA ALA A 75 -0.17 17.02 -4.44
C ALA A 75 -0.41 18.11 -3.37
N ASN A 76 0.66 18.58 -2.71
CA ASN A 76 0.55 19.63 -1.70
C ASN A 76 0.38 21.01 -2.37
N PRO A 77 -0.73 21.75 -2.11
CA PRO A 77 -0.96 23.06 -2.71
C PRO A 77 0.04 24.15 -2.27
N GLU A 78 0.73 23.99 -1.14
CA GLU A 78 1.62 25.02 -0.57
C GLU A 78 2.91 25.28 -1.39
N LYS A 79 3.28 24.39 -2.33
CA LYS A 79 4.44 24.57 -3.21
C LYS A 79 4.12 25.33 -4.50
N GLY A 80 3.08 26.15 -4.49
CA GLY A 80 2.80 27.10 -5.57
C GLY A 80 2.63 26.42 -6.93
N ALA A 81 1.64 25.52 -7.06
CA ALA A 81 1.08 25.14 -8.35
C ALA A 81 -0.05 24.11 -8.18
N PHE A 82 -1.28 24.51 -8.45
CA PHE A 82 -2.39 23.62 -8.82
C PHE A 82 -2.15 22.91 -10.17
N GLN A 83 -0.90 22.77 -10.62
CA GLN A 83 -0.57 22.22 -11.93
C GLN A 83 -0.67 20.69 -11.94
N HIS A 84 -0.38 19.98 -10.84
CA HIS A 84 -0.50 18.53 -10.79
C HIS A 84 -1.43 18.08 -9.66
N LEU A 85 -2.45 17.27 -9.96
CA LEU A 85 -3.42 16.77 -8.97
C LEU A 85 -2.80 15.77 -7.99
N GLY A 86 -1.82 15.00 -8.45
CA GLY A 86 -1.15 13.97 -7.66
C GLY A 86 -1.20 12.60 -8.31
N ASP A 87 -0.99 11.57 -7.49
CA ASP A 87 -0.82 10.20 -7.97
C ASP A 87 -1.99 9.28 -7.58
N LEU A 88 -2.53 8.57 -8.56
CA LEU A 88 -3.42 7.43 -8.36
C LEU A 88 -2.65 6.13 -8.55
N VAL A 89 -2.68 5.26 -7.54
CA VAL A 89 -2.07 3.93 -7.61
C VAL A 89 -3.15 2.88 -7.51
N ILE A 90 -3.31 2.05 -8.54
CA ILE A 90 -4.39 1.05 -8.65
C ILE A 90 -3.81 -0.36 -8.69
N SER A 91 -4.31 -1.26 -7.83
CA SER A 91 -3.95 -2.68 -7.87
C SER A 91 -4.79 -3.43 -8.90
N LEU A 92 -4.20 -3.77 -10.04
CA LEU A 92 -4.89 -4.54 -11.08
C LEU A 92 -5.35 -5.93 -10.62
N PRO A 93 -4.54 -6.71 -9.85
CA PRO A 93 -5.00 -8.00 -9.34
C PRO A 93 -6.18 -7.87 -8.38
N THR A 94 -6.21 -6.81 -7.56
CA THR A 94 -7.36 -6.58 -6.66
C THR A 94 -8.58 -6.12 -7.43
N ALA A 95 -8.44 -5.24 -8.41
CA ALA A 95 -9.52 -4.83 -9.31
C ALA A 95 -10.11 -6.02 -10.08
N GLU A 96 -9.28 -6.92 -10.62
CA GLU A 96 -9.76 -8.12 -11.32
C GLU A 96 -10.56 -9.05 -10.38
N LYS A 97 -10.08 -9.27 -9.15
CA LYS A 97 -10.81 -10.06 -8.14
C LYS A 97 -12.16 -9.44 -7.81
N MET A 98 -12.28 -8.11 -7.86
CA MET A 98 -13.52 -7.42 -7.56
C MET A 98 -14.49 -7.39 -8.72
N ALA A 99 -13.99 -7.12 -9.92
CA ALA A 99 -14.76 -7.24 -11.15
C ALA A 99 -15.42 -8.62 -11.26
N LYS A 100 -14.67 -9.71 -11.02
CA LYS A 100 -15.22 -11.08 -10.99
C LYS A 100 -16.30 -11.28 -9.93
N LYS A 101 -16.15 -10.68 -8.74
CA LYS A 101 -17.14 -10.79 -7.65
C LYS A 101 -18.42 -10.01 -7.93
N LEU A 102 -18.31 -8.89 -8.64
CA LEU A 102 -19.43 -8.03 -8.99
C LEU A 102 -20.08 -8.43 -10.32
N GLY A 103 -19.50 -9.39 -11.05
CA GLY A 103 -20.00 -9.80 -12.37
C GLY A 103 -19.78 -8.73 -13.45
N VAL A 104 -18.80 -7.85 -13.28
CA VAL A 104 -18.51 -6.75 -14.22
C VAL A 104 -17.15 -6.92 -14.87
N SER A 105 -16.87 -6.13 -15.91
CA SER A 105 -15.56 -6.14 -16.55
C SER A 105 -14.50 -5.52 -15.64
N ARG A 106 -13.25 -5.99 -15.73
CA ARG A 106 -12.11 -5.36 -15.02
C ARG A 106 -11.96 -3.88 -15.40
N ARG A 107 -12.26 -3.55 -16.66
CA ARG A 107 -12.23 -2.16 -17.14
C ARG A 107 -13.22 -1.30 -16.34
N ARG A 108 -14.46 -1.77 -16.19
CA ARG A 108 -15.50 -1.08 -15.41
C ARG A 108 -15.07 -0.84 -13.96
N GLU A 109 -14.49 -1.84 -13.30
CA GLU A 109 -13.94 -1.66 -11.94
C GLU A 109 -12.81 -0.61 -11.91
N VAL A 110 -11.89 -0.62 -12.89
CA VAL A 110 -10.81 0.37 -12.96
C VAL A 110 -11.34 1.78 -13.22
N GLU A 111 -12.37 1.95 -14.06
CA GLU A 111 -13.04 3.24 -14.30
C GLU A 111 -13.66 3.77 -12.99
N THR A 112 -14.37 2.92 -12.24
CA THR A 112 -14.90 3.27 -10.90
C THR A 112 -13.78 3.65 -9.94
N LEU A 113 -12.67 2.91 -9.90
CA LEU A 113 -11.52 3.23 -9.04
C LEU A 113 -10.82 4.54 -9.45
N ILE A 114 -10.82 4.89 -10.74
CA ILE A 114 -10.30 6.17 -11.23
C ILE A 114 -11.21 7.31 -10.76
N ILE A 115 -12.54 7.24 -10.97
CA ILE A 115 -13.47 8.27 -10.51
C ILE A 115 -13.31 8.48 -9.00
N HIS A 116 -13.34 7.38 -8.25
CA HIS A 116 -13.23 7.41 -6.80
C HIS A 116 -11.88 7.97 -6.33
N GLY A 117 -10.77 7.51 -6.94
CA GLY A 117 -9.44 7.99 -6.63
C GLY A 117 -9.26 9.48 -6.95
N PHE A 118 -9.82 9.93 -8.07
CA PHE A 118 -9.77 11.32 -8.54
C PHE A 118 -10.51 12.27 -7.60
N LEU A 119 -11.70 11.87 -7.12
CA LEU A 119 -12.44 12.62 -6.10
C LEU A 119 -11.59 12.84 -4.83
N HIS A 120 -10.82 11.84 -4.41
CA HIS A 120 -9.88 12.02 -3.30
C HIS A 120 -8.71 12.97 -3.61
N LEU A 121 -8.24 13.03 -4.87
CA LEU A 121 -7.25 14.04 -5.26
C LEU A 121 -7.83 15.45 -5.23
N CYS A 122 -9.12 15.61 -5.54
CA CYS A 122 -9.87 16.86 -5.43
C CYS A 122 -10.23 17.25 -3.98
N GLY A 123 -9.91 16.41 -2.99
CA GLY A 123 -10.11 16.71 -1.57
C GLY A 123 -11.40 16.18 -0.95
N TYR A 124 -12.21 15.43 -1.71
CA TYR A 124 -13.39 14.76 -1.17
C TYR A 124 -12.99 13.57 -0.27
N ASP A 125 -13.77 13.29 0.78
CA ASP A 125 -13.53 12.19 1.71
C ASP A 125 -14.84 11.55 2.19
N HIS A 126 -15.23 10.45 1.52
CA HIS A 126 -16.49 9.73 1.76
C HIS A 126 -16.71 9.21 3.19
N GLU A 127 -15.69 9.25 4.05
CA GLU A 127 -15.87 8.84 5.45
C GLU A 127 -16.17 10.01 6.39
N GLN A 128 -15.93 11.25 5.95
CA GLN A 128 -16.06 12.47 6.77
C GLN A 128 -17.08 13.46 6.20
N ASP A 129 -17.50 13.30 4.95
CA ASP A 129 -18.32 14.25 4.20
C ASP A 129 -19.84 13.94 4.22
N GLY A 130 -20.28 13.06 5.12
CA GLY A 130 -21.71 12.71 5.23
C GLY A 130 -22.28 11.99 4.01
N GLY A 131 -21.46 11.51 3.07
CA GLY A 131 -21.87 10.83 1.85
C GLY A 131 -21.88 11.69 0.59
N GLU A 132 -21.41 12.94 0.67
CA GLU A 132 -21.29 13.86 -0.47
C GLU A 132 -20.48 13.23 -1.62
N MET A 133 -19.28 12.70 -1.32
CA MET A 133 -18.44 12.04 -2.32
C MET A 133 -19.12 10.83 -2.95
N LEU A 134 -19.88 10.04 -2.18
CA LEU A 134 -20.55 8.86 -2.72
C LEU A 134 -21.71 9.25 -3.66
N ALA A 135 -22.44 10.32 -3.34
CA ALA A 135 -23.47 10.86 -4.21
C ALA A 135 -22.86 11.39 -5.51
N LEU A 136 -21.81 12.20 -5.41
CA LEU A 136 -21.11 12.74 -6.56
C LEU A 136 -20.47 11.63 -7.42
N GLN A 137 -19.87 10.63 -6.80
CA GLN A 137 -19.36 9.46 -7.52
C GLN A 137 -20.47 8.76 -8.30
N ALA A 138 -21.64 8.52 -7.67
CA ALA A 138 -22.75 7.85 -8.34
C ALA A 138 -23.25 8.65 -9.54
N GLU A 139 -23.29 9.98 -9.44
CA GLU A 139 -23.62 10.88 -10.55
C GLU A 139 -22.58 10.80 -11.68
N LEU A 140 -21.29 10.86 -11.34
CA LEU A 140 -20.21 10.76 -12.33
C LEU A 140 -20.18 9.40 -13.02
N GLU A 141 -20.43 8.31 -12.30
CA GLU A 141 -20.53 6.97 -12.90
C GLU A 141 -21.70 6.88 -13.89
N ARG A 142 -22.86 7.45 -13.56
CA ARG A 142 -24.03 7.48 -14.46
C ARG A 142 -23.78 8.32 -15.70
N THR A 143 -23.19 9.50 -15.52
CA THR A 143 -23.07 10.48 -16.60
C THR A 143 -21.84 10.28 -17.49
N LEU A 144 -20.72 9.80 -16.94
CA LEU A 144 -19.48 9.63 -17.71
C LEU A 144 -19.31 8.23 -18.26
N LEU A 145 -19.90 7.22 -17.61
CA LEU A 145 -19.78 5.83 -18.01
C LEU A 145 -21.11 5.22 -18.49
N GLU A 146 -22.19 6.02 -18.51
CA GLU A 146 -23.51 5.62 -19.02
C GLU A 146 -24.00 4.29 -18.43
N SER A 147 -23.70 4.06 -17.15
CA SER A 147 -23.94 2.80 -16.47
C SER A 147 -24.33 3.04 -15.02
N ASP A 148 -25.08 2.08 -14.45
CA ASP A 148 -25.41 2.14 -13.04
C ASP A 148 -24.15 2.14 -12.16
N PRO A 149 -24.14 2.96 -11.08
CA PRO A 149 -22.99 3.05 -10.21
C PRO A 149 -22.74 1.67 -9.61
N LEU A 150 -21.48 1.24 -9.67
CA LEU A 150 -21.15 -0.02 -9.02
C LEU A 150 -21.41 0.14 -7.53
N PRO A 151 -21.86 -0.93 -6.84
CA PRO A 151 -21.68 -0.97 -5.43
C PRO A 151 -20.16 -0.94 -5.23
N MET A 152 -19.64 0.24 -4.92
CA MET A 152 -18.44 0.31 -4.11
C MET A 152 -18.65 -0.67 -2.98
N ALA A 153 -17.58 -1.29 -2.52
CA ALA A 153 -17.68 -2.28 -1.48
C ALA A 153 -18.01 -1.63 -0.11
N VAL A 154 -19.11 -0.87 -0.04
CA VAL A 154 -19.84 -0.31 1.10
C VAL A 154 -20.29 -1.45 2.06
N LYS A 155 -20.33 -2.71 1.58
CA LYS A 155 -20.41 -3.92 2.41
C LYS A 155 -19.06 -4.57 2.76
N ARG A 156 -17.96 -3.81 2.84
CA ARG A 156 -16.72 -4.22 3.53
C ARG A 156 -16.61 -3.56 4.90
N GLY A 157 -17.64 -3.72 5.73
CA GLY A 157 -17.64 -3.34 7.14
C GLY A 157 -17.59 -1.83 7.34
N ARG A 158 -18.77 -1.22 7.47
CA ARG A 158 -19.00 0.06 8.12
C ARG A 158 -18.25 0.08 9.47
N LYS A 159 -17.08 0.72 9.49
CA LYS A 159 -16.44 1.31 10.67
C LYS A 159 -15.60 2.52 10.22
N PRO A 160 -15.70 3.67 10.88
CA PRO A 160 -15.05 4.92 10.48
C PRO A 160 -13.51 4.83 10.58
N GLY A 161 -12.79 5.37 9.60
CA GLY A 161 -11.35 5.64 9.64
C GLY A 161 -10.53 5.61 8.33
N SER A 162 -10.89 6.32 7.26
CA SER A 162 -9.99 6.76 6.18
C SER A 162 -9.10 7.80 6.84
N LYS A 163 -7.97 7.34 7.36
CA LYS A 163 -6.96 8.26 7.89
C LYS A 163 -6.31 8.98 6.70
N VAL A 164 -6.77 10.21 6.41
CA VAL A 164 -5.98 11.19 5.67
C VAL A 164 -4.73 11.46 6.49
N LYS A 165 -3.62 10.86 6.08
CA LYS A 165 -2.35 11.05 6.78
C LYS A 165 -1.51 12.07 6.03
N GLN A 166 -1.15 13.14 6.72
CA GLN A 166 -0.10 14.03 6.27
C GLN A 166 1.25 13.34 6.50
N LEU A 167 2.00 13.14 5.43
CA LEU A 167 3.37 12.63 5.48
C LEU A 167 4.30 13.74 5.97
N LYS A 168 5.52 13.36 6.37
CA LYS A 168 6.52 14.28 6.90
C LYS A 168 6.96 15.36 5.90
N ASP A 169 6.70 15.14 4.61
CA ASP A 169 6.99 16.08 3.51
C ASP A 169 5.78 16.99 3.17
N GLY A 170 4.69 16.91 3.94
CA GLY A 170 3.47 17.69 3.75
C GLY A 170 2.45 17.08 2.78
N SER A 171 2.78 16.00 2.07
CA SER A 171 1.84 15.32 1.17
C SER A 171 0.75 14.56 1.94
N ARG A 172 -0.46 14.43 1.39
CA ARG A 172 -1.57 13.71 2.03
C ARG A 172 -1.79 12.38 1.31
N VAL A 173 -2.21 11.34 2.04
CA VAL A 173 -2.53 10.03 1.45
C VAL A 173 -3.91 9.58 1.88
N VAL A 174 -4.77 9.28 0.92
CA VAL A 174 -6.15 8.81 1.13
C VAL A 174 -6.32 7.42 0.52
N VAL A 175 -7.08 6.57 1.20
CA VAL A 175 -7.22 5.17 0.81
C VAL A 175 -8.61 4.68 1.03
N THR A 176 -8.95 3.81 0.12
CA THR A 176 -10.28 3.31 -0.09
C THR A 176 -10.16 1.79 -0.08
N GLY A 177 -11.20 1.10 0.38
CA GLY A 177 -11.26 -0.36 0.35
C GLY A 177 -10.64 -1.12 1.55
N ARG A 178 -10.31 -2.41 1.32
CA ARG A 178 -10.14 -3.48 2.36
C ARG A 178 -9.15 -3.14 3.46
N ALA A 179 -8.14 -2.33 3.18
CA ALA A 179 -7.10 -2.01 4.14
C ALA A 179 -7.55 -1.05 5.26
N ALA A 180 -8.51 -0.15 4.98
CA ALA A 180 -9.06 0.76 5.99
C ALA A 180 -9.73 -0.04 7.12
N SER A 181 -10.54 -1.05 6.77
CA SER A 181 -11.27 -1.88 7.74
C SER A 181 -10.37 -2.71 8.66
N ALA A 182 -9.17 -3.09 8.23
CA ALA A 182 -8.25 -3.91 9.03
C ALA A 182 -7.44 -3.11 10.07
N LEU A 183 -7.19 -1.83 9.81
CA LEU A 183 -6.60 -0.93 10.80
C LEU A 183 -7.54 -0.67 11.95
N VAL A 184 -8.80 -0.35 11.64
CA VAL A 184 -9.80 -0.06 12.66
C VAL A 184 -9.97 -1.25 13.60
N ARG A 185 -10.05 -2.47 13.06
CA ARG A 185 -10.11 -3.71 13.87
C ARG A 185 -8.88 -3.90 14.78
N ARG A 186 -7.67 -3.58 14.31
CA ARG A 186 -6.45 -3.70 15.12
C ARG A 186 -6.39 -2.63 16.21
N GLU A 187 -6.86 -1.43 15.94
CA GLU A 187 -6.86 -0.30 16.86
C GLU A 187 -7.97 -0.44 17.92
N GLU A 188 -9.16 -0.89 17.53
CA GLU A 188 -10.22 -1.29 18.46
C GLU A 188 -9.80 -2.47 19.33
N ALA A 189 -9.15 -3.51 18.77
CA ALA A 189 -8.60 -4.61 19.56
C ALA A 189 -7.48 -4.16 20.51
N ARG A 190 -6.77 -3.06 20.19
CA ARG A 190 -5.75 -2.46 21.05
C ARG A 190 -6.37 -1.59 22.15
N LYS A 191 -7.46 -0.89 21.85
CA LYS A 191 -8.25 -0.09 22.82
C LYS A 191 -9.12 -0.96 23.74
N ALA A 192 -9.59 -2.12 23.27
CA ALA A 192 -10.39 -3.08 24.02
C ALA A 192 -9.56 -4.07 24.87
N LYS A 193 -8.22 -4.02 24.78
CA LYS A 193 -7.36 -4.78 25.69
C LYS A 193 -7.20 -3.99 27.00
N PRO A 194 -7.62 -4.53 28.16
CA PRO A 194 -7.35 -3.90 29.44
C PRO A 194 -5.84 -3.79 29.65
N ALA A 195 -5.40 -2.66 30.23
CA ALA A 195 -3.99 -2.44 30.56
C ALA A 195 -3.46 -3.62 31.40
N PRO A 196 -2.22 -4.10 31.16
CA PRO A 196 -1.63 -5.09 32.05
C PRO A 196 -1.58 -4.49 33.45
N LYS A 197 -2.27 -5.14 34.41
CA LYS A 197 -2.15 -4.80 35.83
C LYS A 197 -0.66 -4.85 36.18
N LYS A 198 -0.13 -3.74 36.69
CA LYS A 198 1.20 -3.71 37.31
C LYS A 198 1.16 -4.75 38.44
N ALA A 199 1.83 -5.88 38.24
CA ALA A 199 2.09 -6.81 39.32
C ALA A 199 3.16 -6.15 40.19
N ASP A 200 2.81 -5.84 41.44
CA ASP A 200 3.76 -5.42 42.45
C ASP A 200 4.84 -6.49 42.60
N LYS A 201 6.10 -6.06 42.49
CA LYS A 201 7.27 -6.88 42.80
C LYS A 201 7.26 -7.15 44.30
N PRO A 202 7.24 -8.41 44.78
CA PRO A 202 7.58 -8.66 46.16
C PRO A 202 9.08 -8.45 46.36
N ALA A 203 9.41 -7.72 47.43
CA ALA A 203 10.76 -7.37 47.83
C ALA A 203 11.61 -8.62 48.15
N LYS A 204 12.89 -8.56 47.78
CA LYS A 204 13.92 -9.55 48.11
C LYS A 204 14.05 -9.69 49.63
N LYS A 205 13.91 -10.92 50.15
CA LYS A 205 14.47 -11.32 51.45
C LYS A 205 15.76 -12.12 51.23
N VAL A 206 16.81 -11.69 51.91
CA VAL A 206 18.17 -12.28 51.93
C VAL A 206 18.28 -13.18 53.16
N ALA A 207 18.75 -14.42 52.99
CA ALA A 207 19.37 -15.33 53.98
C ALA A 207 19.29 -16.77 53.41
N GLU A 208 20.22 -17.71 53.55
CA GLU A 208 21.60 -17.80 54.04
C GLU A 208 22.13 -19.17 53.51
N LYS A 209 23.46 -19.30 53.38
CA LYS A 209 24.17 -20.39 52.67
C LYS A 209 24.41 -21.60 53.59
N PRO A 210 24.21 -22.87 53.18
CA PRO A 210 24.83 -23.98 53.91
C PRO A 210 26.27 -24.21 53.44
N ARG A 211 27.15 -24.41 54.43
CA ARG A 211 28.60 -24.63 54.31
C ARG A 211 28.92 -25.97 53.61
N ARG A 212 29.92 -25.98 52.73
CA ARG A 212 30.54 -27.19 52.16
C ARG A 212 31.62 -27.74 53.10
N ALA A 213 31.63 -29.06 53.30
CA ALA A 213 32.75 -29.79 53.91
C ALA A 213 33.87 -30.09 52.88
N PRO A 214 35.14 -30.30 53.29
CA PRO A 214 36.28 -30.43 52.36
C PRO A 214 36.82 -31.87 52.18
N GLY A 215 37.41 -32.14 51.01
CA GLY A 215 38.32 -33.27 50.71
C GLY A 215 37.63 -34.51 50.11
N ARG A 216 38.15 -35.26 49.12
CA ARG A 216 39.50 -35.50 48.56
C ARG A 216 39.35 -36.09 47.11
N PRO A 217 40.39 -36.51 46.34
CA PRO A 217 40.59 -36.05 44.97
C PRO A 217 40.54 -37.11 43.84
N ARG A 218 40.37 -36.58 42.61
CA ARG A 218 40.78 -37.03 41.26
C ARG A 218 40.90 -38.52 40.93
N LYS A 219 40.17 -38.93 39.87
CA LYS A 219 40.65 -39.88 38.86
C LYS A 219 40.51 -39.31 37.45
N THR A 220 41.56 -39.55 36.68
CA THR A 220 41.90 -39.16 35.32
C THR A 220 41.12 -39.93 34.25
N ALA A 221 40.73 -39.27 33.18
CA ALA A 221 40.52 -39.80 31.81
C ALA A 221 40.32 -38.58 30.89
N GLU A 222 41.37 -38.11 30.21
CA GLU A 222 41.77 -38.50 28.85
C GLU A 222 40.83 -37.91 27.78
N ALA A 223 41.40 -36.99 26.97
CA ALA A 223 40.72 -36.27 25.91
C ALA A 223 41.08 -36.89 24.55
N PRO A 224 40.15 -36.94 23.57
CA PRO A 224 40.51 -37.02 22.17
C PRO A 224 40.35 -35.69 21.47
N ALA A 225 41.32 -35.43 20.60
CA ALA A 225 41.57 -34.22 19.85
C ALA A 225 40.60 -34.00 18.67
N ALA A 226 40.51 -32.74 18.26
CA ALA A 226 39.75 -32.27 17.10
C ALA A 226 40.31 -32.82 15.75
N PRO A 227 39.46 -33.12 14.76
CA PRO A 227 39.91 -33.56 13.44
C PRO A 227 40.38 -32.38 12.57
N ARG A 228 41.58 -32.55 11.99
CA ARG A 228 42.21 -31.65 11.01
C ARG A 228 41.57 -31.80 9.62
N ARG A 229 41.46 -30.66 8.92
CA ARG A 229 40.97 -30.50 7.54
C ARG A 229 41.78 -31.30 6.51
N ALA A 230 41.08 -31.92 5.56
CA ALA A 230 41.65 -32.58 4.38
C ALA A 230 42.12 -31.58 3.29
N PRO A 231 43.18 -31.90 2.51
CA PRO A 231 43.70 -31.02 1.46
C PRO A 231 42.97 -31.18 0.12
N ARG A 232 42.76 -30.05 -0.57
CA ARG A 232 42.20 -29.93 -1.93
C ARG A 232 43.15 -30.52 -2.97
N ARG A 233 42.66 -31.46 -3.80
CA ARG A 233 43.36 -31.94 -5.00
C ARG A 233 43.31 -30.91 -6.13
N LYS A 234 44.47 -30.66 -6.75
CA LYS A 234 44.70 -29.75 -7.88
C LYS A 234 44.16 -30.33 -9.19
N ARG A 235 43.60 -29.47 -10.05
CA ARG A 235 43.25 -29.76 -11.46
C ARG A 235 44.52 -29.83 -12.33
N PRO A 236 44.62 -30.73 -13.33
CA PRO A 236 45.66 -30.69 -14.35
C PRO A 236 45.31 -29.73 -15.51
N PRO A 237 46.31 -29.27 -16.29
CA PRO A 237 46.18 -28.13 -17.20
C PRO A 237 45.80 -28.50 -18.64
N LEU A 238 45.31 -27.48 -19.35
CA LEU A 238 45.02 -27.44 -20.79
C LEU A 238 46.29 -27.61 -21.62
N ARG A 239 46.23 -28.42 -22.69
CA ARG A 239 47.21 -28.43 -23.78
C ARG A 239 46.55 -27.92 -25.06
N SER A 240 47.20 -26.94 -25.67
CA SER A 240 46.92 -26.35 -26.98
C SER A 240 47.36 -27.26 -28.13
N GLY A 241 46.66 -27.17 -29.26
CA GLY A 241 47.06 -27.74 -30.54
C GLY A 241 46.60 -26.81 -31.67
N ILE A 242 47.56 -26.33 -32.45
CA ILE A 242 47.47 -25.44 -33.60
C ILE A 242 47.57 -26.28 -34.87
N LEU A 243 46.81 -25.90 -35.90
CA LEU A 243 46.92 -26.11 -37.36
C LEU A 243 47.10 -27.53 -37.94
N GLY A 244 46.18 -27.82 -38.87
CA GLY A 244 46.29 -28.74 -40.00
C GLY A 244 45.22 -28.33 -41.00
#